data_AF-A0A5E4QV62-F1
#
_entry.id   AF-A0A5E4QV62-F1
#
_cell.length_a   1.000
_cell.length_b   1.000
_cell.length_c   1.000
_cell.angle_alpha   90.00
_cell.angle_beta   90.00
_cell.angle_gamma   90.00
#
_symmetry.space_group_name_H-M   'P 1'
#
loop_
_entity.id
_entity.type
_entity.pdbx_description
1 polymer ?
#
loop_
_entity_poly.entity_id
_entity_poly.type
_entity_poly.pdbx_seq_one_letter_code
_entity_poly.pdbx_strand_id
1 'polypeptide(L)' 'MLHLSHFSDRSSVVTKCRASDSECMKESAQAILPKFALGLQQFNVETLDPITFDKIVADNPNLKLTLTNFHFILFDFC' A
#
# COMPACT_ATOMS: atom_id res chain seq x y z
N MET A 1 -22.63 14.12 1.28
CA MET A 1 -22.59 12.69 1.66
C MET A 1 -22.30 11.88 0.42
N LEU A 2 -21.02 11.74 0.05
CA LEU A 2 -20.62 11.02 -1.15
C LEU A 2 -20.34 9.55 -0.79
N HIS A 3 -21.08 8.67 -1.46
CA HIS A 3 -20.90 7.23 -1.69
C HIS A 3 -19.63 6.56 -1.10
N LEU A 4 -19.74 6.01 0.11
CA LEU A 4 -18.82 4.98 0.65
C LEU A 4 -19.36 3.55 0.46
N SER A 5 -20.56 3.40 -0.10
CA SER A 5 -21.31 2.14 -0.19
C SER A 5 -20.79 1.16 -1.26
N HIS A 6 -19.93 1.59 -2.19
CA HIS A 6 -19.49 0.75 -3.31
C HIS A 6 -18.20 -0.05 -3.06
N PHE A 7 -17.39 0.31 -2.07
CA PHE A 7 -16.15 -0.43 -1.77
C PHE A 7 -16.43 -1.77 -1.06
N SER A 8 -17.55 -1.85 -0.33
CA SER A 8 -17.93 -3.01 0.48
C SER A 8 -18.30 -4.27 -0.30
N ASP A 9 -18.71 -4.15 -1.57
CA ASP A 9 -19.42 -5.24 -2.24
C ASP A 9 -18.49 -6.14 -3.08
N ARG A 10 -17.26 -5.69 -3.37
CA ARG A 10 -16.33 -6.40 -4.28
C ARG A 10 -15.04 -6.92 -3.64
N SER A 11 -14.77 -6.58 -2.38
CA SER A 11 -13.63 -7.11 -1.63
C SER A 11 -14.14 -7.78 -0.36
N SER A 12 -14.40 -9.08 -0.44
CA SER A 12 -14.80 -9.92 0.71
C SER A 12 -13.74 -10.02 1.83
N VAL A 13 -12.63 -9.28 1.71
CA VAL A 13 -11.47 -9.31 2.59
C VAL A 13 -11.44 -8.11 3.54
N VAL A 14 -12.16 -7.02 3.25
CA VAL A 14 -12.15 -5.81 4.09
C VAL A 14 -13.29 -5.85 5.08
N THR A 15 -12.95 -5.91 6.37
CA THR A 15 -13.91 -5.82 7.48
C THR A 15 -14.39 -4.38 7.63
N LYS A 16 -15.71 -4.18 7.69
CA LYS A 16 -16.27 -2.86 8.01
C LYS A 16 -16.02 -2.54 9.47
N CYS A 17 -15.33 -1.44 9.73
CA CYS A 17 -15.05 -0.95 11.06
C CYS A 17 -15.80 0.35 11.37
N ARG A 18 -16.08 0.60 12.64
CA ARG A 18 -16.46 1.95 13.10
C ARG A 18 -15.23 2.84 13.01
N ALA A 19 -15.40 4.10 12.62
CA ALA A 19 -14.28 5.03 12.47
C ALA A 19 -13.49 5.28 13.77
N SER A 20 -14.12 5.08 14.94
CA SER A 20 -13.48 5.21 16.25
C SER A 20 -12.82 3.92 16.76
N ASP A 21 -12.93 2.81 16.02
CA ASP A 21 -12.44 1.49 16.41
C ASP A 21 -11.09 1.23 15.75
N SER A 22 -10.03 1.72 16.39
CA SER A 22 -8.67 1.63 15.86
C SER A 22 -8.15 0.19 15.78
N GLU A 23 -8.62 -0.69 16.66
CA GLU A 23 -8.25 -2.10 16.67
C GLU A 23 -8.83 -2.80 15.44
N CYS A 24 -10.13 -2.67 15.19
CA CYS A 24 -10.76 -3.20 14.00
C CYS A 24 -10.09 -2.69 12.71
N MET A 25 -9.82 -1.38 12.64
CA MET A 25 -9.18 -0.79 11.45
C MET A 25 -7.78 -1.37 11.21
N LYS A 26 -7.00 -1.56 12.27
CA LYS A 26 -5.67 -2.16 12.19
C LYS A 26 -5.76 -3.60 11.68
N GLU A 27 -6.61 -4.42 12.28
CA GLU A 27 -6.78 -5.83 11.88
C GLU A 27 -7.29 -5.96 10.45
N SER A 28 -8.28 -5.14 10.07
CA SER A 28 -8.79 -5.13 8.70
C SER A 28 -7.74 -4.69 7.70
N ALA A 29 -6.88 -3.72 8.04
CA ALA A 29 -5.79 -3.30 7.18
C ALA A 29 -4.77 -4.42 7.02
N GLN A 30 -4.33 -5.03 8.13
CA GLN A 30 -3.39 -6.16 8.13
C GLN A 30 -3.90 -7.33 7.28
N ALA A 31 -5.20 -7.64 7.34
CA ALA A 31 -5.79 -8.73 6.56
C ALA A 31 -5.74 -8.51 5.04
N ILE A 32 -5.82 -7.25 4.57
CA ILE A 32 -5.76 -6.94 3.13
C ILE A 32 -4.34 -6.69 2.62
N LEU A 33 -3.38 -6.37 3.48
CA LEU A 33 -2.00 -6.03 3.10
C LEU A 33 -1.37 -7.02 2.09
N PRO A 34 -1.45 -8.36 2.24
CA PRO A 34 -0.83 -9.27 1.28
C PRO A 34 -1.41 -9.16 -0.14
N LYS A 35 -2.71 -8.88 -0.26
CA LYS A 35 -3.36 -8.68 -1.56
C LYS A 35 -3.09 -7.29 -2.11
N PHE A 36 -3.03 -6.29 -1.24
CA PHE A 36 -2.74 -4.91 -1.62
C PHE A 36 -1.30 -4.75 -2.12
N ALA A 37 -0.34 -5.45 -1.50
CA ALA A 37 1.07 -5.45 -1.90
C ALA A 37 1.26 -5.95 -3.34
N LEU A 38 0.51 -6.98 -3.74
CA LEU A 38 0.53 -7.52 -5.12
C LEU A 38 -0.15 -6.60 -6.15
N GLY A 39 -0.92 -5.60 -5.70
CA GLY A 39 -1.71 -4.71 -6.54
C GLY A 39 -3.16 -5.19 -6.74
N LEU A 40 -4.05 -4.25 -7.03
CA LEU A 40 -5.48 -4.48 -7.31
C LEU A 40 -5.85 -3.74 -8.60
N GLN A 41 -5.56 -4.36 -9.75
CA GLN A 41 -5.72 -3.74 -11.07
C GLN A 41 -7.16 -3.28 -11.33
N GLN A 42 -8.16 -4.00 -10.83
CA GLN A 42 -9.57 -3.61 -10.95
C GLN A 42 -9.91 -2.28 -10.26
N PHE A 43 -9.05 -1.80 -9.37
CA PHE A 43 -9.16 -0.53 -8.67
C PHE A 43 -8.03 0.43 -9.01
N ASN A 44 -7.27 0.16 -10.09
CA ASN A 44 -6.10 0.95 -10.50
C ASN A 44 -5.05 1.10 -9.39
N VAL A 45 -4.85 0.03 -8.60
CA VAL A 45 -3.77 -0.07 -7.61
C VAL A 45 -2.67 -0.92 -8.22
N GLU A 46 -1.50 -0.32 -8.40
CA GLU A 46 -0.29 -1.00 -8.88
C GLU A 46 0.36 -1.84 -7.79
N THR A 47 1.26 -2.74 -8.18
CA THR A 47 2.06 -3.54 -7.25
C THR A 47 2.94 -2.62 -6.41
N LEU A 48 2.83 -2.76 -5.09
CA LEU A 48 3.65 -2.01 -4.13
C LEU A 48 4.82 -2.83 -3.60
N ASP A 49 4.76 -4.15 -3.74
CA ASP A 49 5.87 -5.03 -3.40
C ASP A 49 6.10 -6.13 -4.45
N PRO A 50 7.25 -6.14 -5.15
CA PRO A 50 8.27 -5.08 -5.13
C PRO A 50 7.77 -3.83 -5.86
N ILE A 51 8.04 -2.65 -5.31
CA ILE A 51 7.89 -1.38 -6.04
C ILE A 51 9.17 -1.10 -6.83
N THR A 52 9.02 -0.66 -8.08
CA THR A 52 10.15 -0.31 -8.95
C THR A 52 10.35 1.20 -8.98
N PHE A 53 11.58 1.64 -8.77
CA PHE A 53 11.96 3.04 -8.89
C PHE A 53 13.02 3.20 -9.98
N ASP A 54 12.74 4.10 -10.93
CA ASP A 54 13.68 4.42 -12.00
C ASP A 54 14.90 5.17 -11.46
N LYS A 55 14.69 6.13 -10.56
CA LYS A 55 15.75 6.96 -10.00
C LYS A 55 15.37 7.58 -8.67
N ILE A 56 16.27 7.46 -7.68
CA ILE A 56 16.28 8.29 -6.47
C ILE A 56 17.60 9.04 -6.39
N VAL A 57 17.53 10.33 -6.07
CA VAL A 57 18.69 11.18 -5.80
C VAL A 57 18.59 11.70 -4.38
N ALA A 58 19.58 11.40 -3.56
CA ALA A 58 19.77 12.02 -2.25
C ALA A 58 21.06 12.86 -2.31
N ASP A 59 20.92 14.16 -2.07
CA ASP A 59 22.01 15.13 -2.19
C ASP A 59 22.16 15.89 -0.86
N ASN A 60 23.37 15.89 -0.33
CA ASN A 60 23.79 16.76 0.75
C ASN A 60 25.22 17.29 0.48
N PRO A 61 25.69 18.31 1.21
CA PRO A 61 26.99 18.94 0.92
C PRO A 61 28.21 18.00 0.93
N ASN A 62 28.11 16.86 1.60
CA ASN A 62 29.21 15.91 1.80
C ASN A 62 29.03 14.61 0.98
N LEU A 63 27.83 14.37 0.43
CA LEU A 63 27.47 13.12 -0.21
C LEU A 63 26.37 13.32 -1.25
N LYS A 64 26.62 12.81 -2.45
CA LYS A 64 25.61 12.60 -3.50
C LYS A 64 25.40 11.12 -3.71
N LEU A 65 24.20 10.64 -3.43
CA LEU A 65 23.78 9.27 -3.69
C LEU A 65 22.76 9.28 -4.83
N THR A 66 23.00 8.47 -5.86
CA THR A 66 22.04 8.22 -6.93
C THR A 66 21.81 6.73 -7.03
N LEU A 67 20.56 6.31 -6.87
CA LEU A 67 20.09 4.96 -7.11
C LEU A 67 19.28 4.96 -8.40
N THR A 68 19.49 3.99 -9.27
CA THR A 68 18.77 3.86 -10.54
C THR A 68 18.33 2.42 -10.75
N ASN A 69 17.14 2.23 -11.33
CA ASN A 69 16.58 0.92 -11.69
C ASN A 69 16.66 -0.09 -10.54
N PHE A 70 16.02 0.23 -9.42
CA PHE A 70 16.05 -0.64 -8.25
C PHE A 70 14.64 -1.01 -7.81
N HIS A 71 14.54 -2.17 -7.19
CA HIS A 71 13.33 -2.68 -6.59
C HIS A 71 13.41 -2.50 -5.07
N PHE A 72 12.30 -2.08 -4.48
CA PHE A 72 12.19 -1.93 -3.05
C PHE A 72 11.06 -2.83 -2.55
N ILE A 73 11.35 -3.59 -1.50
CA ILE A 73 10.45 -4.57 -0.89
C ILE A 73 10.03 -4.00 0.48
N LEU A 74 8.73 -3.79 0.69
CA LEU A 74 8.17 -3.03 1.81
C LEU A 74 7.39 -3.89 2.81
N PHE A 75 6.67 -4.88 2.31
CA PHE A 75 5.59 -5.58 2.99
C PHE A 75 5.96 -7.00 3.45
N ASP A 76 7.18 -7.46 3.20
CA ASP A 76 7.70 -8.73 3.76
C ASP A 76 7.74 -8.75 5.31
N PHE A 77 7.56 -7.61 5.99
CA PHE A 77 7.71 -7.45 7.45
C PHE A 77 6.40 -7.23 8.24
N CYS A 78 5.23 -7.50 7.65
CA CYS A 78 3.95 -7.50 8.39
C CYS A 78 3.52 -8.90 8.84
#